data_AF-A0A328II06-F1
#
_entry.id   AF-A0A328II06-F1
#
_cell.length_a   1.000
_cell.length_b   1.000
_cell.length_c   1.000
_cell.angle_alpha   90.00
_cell.angle_beta   90.00
_cell.angle_gamma   90.00
#
_symmetry.space_group_name_H-M   'P 1'
#
loop_
_entity.id
_entity.type
_entity.pdbx_description
1 polymer ?
#
loop_
_entity_poly.entity_id
_entity_poly.type
_entity_poly.pdbx_seq_one_letter_code
_entity_poly.pdbx_strand_id
1 'polypeptide(L)'
;MHFNSKKIPFNFLFLFIIFLFLIFNHNLTSHLIYAGPVFSRQVPTVSLEQEKKIQPLQNKIYFLLKEQDLITKELFQIETKILYLQNENQQILLYSEKNFKLKSFTESSIFHLINKKYFFKRRIREILLEKKFLENQIKEILKFNNQNI
;
A
#
# COMPACT_ATOMS: atom_id res chain seq x y z
N MET A 1 -52.60 -0.26 33.24
CA MET A 1 -51.70 0.78 32.70
C MET A 1 -52.27 1.27 31.38
N HIS A 2 -52.63 2.55 31.32
CA HIS A 2 -53.31 3.16 30.17
C HIS A 2 -52.24 3.66 29.19
N PHE A 3 -51.99 2.92 28.10
CA PHE A 3 -51.12 3.40 27.03
C PHE A 3 -51.92 4.32 26.11
N ASN A 4 -51.79 5.61 26.38
CA ASN A 4 -52.31 6.66 25.51
C ASN A 4 -51.38 6.81 24.29
N SER A 5 -51.61 6.02 23.24
CA SER A 5 -50.88 6.15 21.98
C SER A 5 -51.44 7.32 21.18
N LYS A 6 -51.03 8.54 21.55
CA LYS A 6 -51.18 9.69 20.66
C LYS A 6 -50.46 9.35 19.35
N LYS A 7 -51.21 9.19 18.27
CA LYS A 7 -50.69 9.04 16.91
C LYS A 7 -49.85 10.26 16.59
N ILE A 8 -48.53 10.13 16.66
CA ILE A 8 -47.60 11.15 16.17
C ILE A 8 -47.81 11.21 14.67
N PRO A 9 -48.27 12.34 14.07
CA PRO A 9 -48.37 12.43 12.63
C PRO A 9 -46.96 12.32 12.07
N PHE A 10 -46.71 11.23 11.37
CA PHE A 10 -45.43 10.98 10.71
C PHE A 10 -45.26 12.03 9.62
N ASN A 11 -44.51 13.09 9.94
CA ASN A 11 -44.43 14.27 9.09
C ASN A 11 -43.45 13.98 7.96
N PHE A 12 -43.95 13.82 6.73
CA PHE A 12 -43.13 13.58 5.53
C PHE A 12 -42.00 14.61 5.37
N LEU A 13 -42.19 15.82 5.89
CA LEU A 13 -41.15 16.85 5.96
C LEU A 13 -39.91 16.40 6.73
N PHE A 14 -40.08 15.68 7.85
CA PHE A 14 -38.98 15.18 8.67
C PHE A 14 -38.17 14.11 7.93
N LEU A 15 -38.86 13.22 7.21
CA LEU A 15 -38.22 12.19 6.38
C LEU A 15 -37.46 12.80 5.21
N PHE A 16 -38.01 13.86 4.62
CA PHE A 16 -37.35 14.61 3.56
C PHE A 16 -36.05 15.29 4.05
N ILE A 17 -36.06 15.86 5.25
CA ILE A 17 -34.86 16.45 5.87
C ILE A 17 -33.79 15.38 6.10
N ILE A 18 -34.17 14.21 6.63
CA ILE A 18 -33.23 13.09 6.82
C ILE A 18 -32.66 12.62 5.48
N PHE A 19 -33.50 12.50 4.45
CA PHE A 19 -33.08 12.07 3.12
C PHE A 19 -32.11 13.06 2.48
N LEU A 20 -32.36 14.36 2.59
CA LEU A 20 -31.44 15.41 2.17
C LEU A 20 -30.10 15.33 2.92
N PHE A 21 -30.13 15.07 4.23
CA PHE A 21 -28.92 14.93 5.04
C PHE A 21 -28.08 13.72 4.61
N LEU A 22 -28.71 12.62 4.21
CA LEU A 22 -28.02 11.43 3.69
C LEU A 22 -27.38 11.70 2.33
N ILE A 23 -28.09 12.38 1.41
CA ILE A 23 -27.54 12.78 0.10
C ILE A 23 -26.36 13.74 0.28
N PHE A 24 -26.50 14.72 1.17
CA PHE A 24 -25.45 15.71 1.41
C PHE A 24 -24.18 15.08 2.00
N ASN A 25 -24.32 14.17 2.96
CA ASN A 25 -23.18 13.42 3.50
C ASN A 25 -22.52 12.52 2.44
N HIS A 26 -23.31 11.84 1.60
CA HIS A 26 -22.75 10.99 0.56
C HIS A 26 -21.93 11.81 -0.45
N ASN A 27 -22.40 13.00 -0.85
CA ASN A 27 -21.68 13.88 -1.77
C ASN A 27 -20.43 14.54 -1.14
N LEU A 28 -20.41 14.75 0.17
CA LEU A 28 -19.21 15.25 0.86
C LEU A 28 -18.08 14.21 0.86
N THR A 29 -18.41 12.93 1.06
CA THR A 29 -17.39 11.86 1.11
C THR A 29 -16.69 11.59 -0.23
N SER A 30 -17.31 11.94 -1.37
CA SER A 30 -16.75 11.68 -2.71
C SER A 30 -15.89 12.83 -3.28
N HIS A 31 -15.89 14.02 -2.65
CA HIS A 31 -15.16 15.20 -3.15
C HIS A 31 -14.25 15.90 -2.14
N LEU A 32 -14.08 15.37 -0.93
CA LEU A 32 -13.06 15.83 0.02
C LEU A 32 -11.67 15.33 -0.39
N ILE A 33 -11.15 15.88 -1.50
CA ILE A 33 -9.70 15.96 -1.70
C ILE A 33 -9.20 16.93 -0.63
N TYR A 34 -8.62 16.40 0.44
CA TYR A 34 -7.90 17.19 1.43
C TYR A 34 -6.72 17.90 0.75
N ALA A 35 -6.96 19.09 0.22
CA ALA A 35 -5.91 20.06 -0.08
C ALA A 35 -5.50 20.66 1.26
N GLY A 36 -4.64 19.96 2.00
CA GLY A 36 -4.04 20.48 3.22
C GLY A 36 -3.41 21.87 3.00
N PRO A 37 -2.98 22.57 4.07
CA PRO A 37 -2.40 23.90 3.94
C PRO A 37 -1.31 23.86 2.87
N VAL A 38 -1.59 24.53 1.75
CA VAL A 38 -0.64 24.72 0.66
C VAL A 38 0.39 25.70 1.21
N PHE A 39 1.34 25.18 1.97
CA PHE A 39 2.65 25.78 1.99
C PHE A 39 3.04 25.82 0.52
N SER A 40 3.03 27.02 -0.07
CA SER A 40 3.80 27.29 -1.26
C SER A 40 5.24 27.00 -0.87
N ARG A 41 5.63 25.72 -0.91
CA ARG A 41 7.03 25.36 -1.09
C ARG A 41 7.40 26.17 -2.31
N GLN A 42 8.22 27.19 -2.11
CA GLN A 42 8.97 27.78 -3.20
C GLN A 42 9.62 26.58 -3.86
N VAL A 43 9.03 26.13 -4.97
CA VAL A 43 9.64 25.11 -5.80
C VAL A 43 10.91 25.82 -6.22
N PRO A 44 12.11 25.33 -5.81
CA PRO A 44 13.34 25.93 -6.29
C PRO A 44 13.19 26.01 -7.80
N THR A 45 13.38 27.19 -8.38
CA THR A 45 13.17 27.40 -9.82
C THR A 45 14.19 26.55 -10.55
N VAL A 46 13.81 25.31 -10.86
CA VAL A 46 14.65 24.34 -11.54
C VAL A 46 14.73 24.81 -12.99
N SER A 47 15.94 24.98 -13.52
CA SER A 47 16.09 25.35 -14.92
C SER A 47 15.53 24.24 -15.83
N LEU A 48 15.07 24.60 -17.01
CA LEU A 48 14.48 23.65 -17.98
C LEU A 48 15.47 22.52 -18.35
N GLU A 49 16.77 22.78 -18.27
CA GLU A 49 17.83 21.78 -18.44
C GLU A 49 17.98 20.84 -17.25
N GLN A 50 17.82 21.35 -16.02
CA GLN A 50 17.84 20.54 -14.81
C GLN A 50 16.61 19.63 -14.75
N GLU A 51 15.44 20.14 -15.12
CA GLU A 51 14.20 19.35 -15.16
C GLU A 51 14.36 18.15 -16.10
N LYS A 52 14.90 18.36 -17.30
CA LYS A 52 15.20 17.29 -18.26
C LYS A 52 16.17 16.24 -17.73
N LYS A 53 17.15 16.62 -16.88
CA LYS A 53 18.10 15.69 -16.26
C LYS A 53 17.51 14.94 -15.05
N ILE A 54 16.64 15.60 -14.29
CA ILE A 54 16.06 15.07 -13.05
C ILE A 54 14.86 14.15 -13.34
N GLN A 55 14.03 14.49 -14.33
CA GLN A 55 12.83 13.73 -14.70
C GLN A 55 13.06 12.22 -14.92
N PRO A 56 14.09 11.76 -15.67
CA PRO A 56 14.34 10.32 -15.81
C PRO A 56 14.70 9.64 -14.49
N LEU A 57 15.42 10.33 -13.59
CA LEU A 57 15.77 9.80 -12.27
C LEU A 57 14.53 9.69 -11.38
N GLN A 58 13.66 10.71 -11.40
CA GLN A 58 12.38 10.69 -10.69
C GLN A 58 11.47 9.57 -11.21
N ASN A 59 11.39 9.36 -12.52
CA ASN A 59 10.64 8.26 -13.11
C ASN A 59 11.18 6.91 -12.63
N LYS A 60 12.51 6.74 -12.60
CA LYS A 60 13.13 5.51 -12.07
C LYS A 60 12.79 5.29 -10.59
N ILE A 61 12.84 6.33 -9.76
CA ILE A 61 12.41 6.25 -8.35
C ILE A 61 10.95 5.81 -8.26
N TYR A 62 10.07 6.38 -9.08
CA TYR A 62 8.66 6.01 -9.12
C TYR A 62 8.45 4.54 -9.48
N PHE A 63 9.17 4.01 -10.49
CA PHE A 63 9.12 2.59 -10.83
C PHE A 63 9.62 1.70 -9.70
N LEU A 64 10.71 2.07 -9.03
CA LEU A 64 11.26 1.35 -7.88
C LEU A 64 10.26 1.29 -6.72
N LEU A 65 9.53 2.37 -6.45
CA LEU A 65 8.48 2.40 -5.42
C LEU A 65 7.31 1.48 -5.76
N LYS A 66 6.87 1.47 -7.03
CA LYS A 66 5.85 0.53 -7.50
C LYS A 66 6.30 -0.92 -7.36
N GLU A 67 7.55 -1.21 -7.71
CA GLU A 67 8.14 -2.55 -7.55
C GLU A 67 8.13 -2.96 -6.07
N GLN A 68 8.54 -2.06 -5.18
CA GLN A 68 8.54 -2.28 -3.74
C GLN A 68 7.14 -2.62 -3.20
N ASP A 69 6.11 -1.88 -3.63
CA ASP A 69 4.72 -2.15 -3.22
C ASP A 69 4.23 -3.52 -3.69
N LEU A 70 4.55 -3.91 -4.93
CA LEU A 70 4.21 -5.24 -5.46
C LEU A 70 4.91 -6.34 -4.66
N ILE A 71 6.21 -6.21 -4.41
CA ILE A 71 6.97 -7.18 -3.62
C ILE A 71 6.40 -7.29 -2.19
N THR A 72 6.00 -6.16 -1.59
CA THR A 72 5.43 -6.16 -0.23
C THR A 72 4.10 -6.93 -0.18
N LYS A 73 3.25 -6.77 -1.20
CA LYS A 73 2.00 -7.54 -1.33
C LYS A 73 2.29 -9.04 -1.53
N GLU A 74 3.24 -9.39 -2.38
CA GLU A 74 3.64 -10.79 -2.58
C GLU A 74 4.23 -11.42 -1.31
N LEU A 75 5.03 -10.68 -0.55
CA LEU A 75 5.59 -11.16 0.72
C LEU A 75 4.49 -11.51 1.71
N PHE A 76 3.47 -10.66 1.85
CA PHE A 76 2.32 -10.94 2.70
C PHE A 76 1.61 -12.24 2.27
N GLN A 77 1.36 -12.41 0.97
CA GLN A 77 0.76 -13.65 0.45
C GLN A 77 1.64 -14.88 0.72
N ILE A 78 2.95 -14.78 0.53
CA ILE A 78 3.88 -15.87 0.83
C ILE A 78 3.84 -16.24 2.32
N GLU A 79 3.82 -15.26 3.22
CA GLU A 79 3.75 -15.49 4.66
C GLU A 79 2.46 -16.20 5.07
N THR A 80 1.31 -15.74 4.54
CA THR A 80 0.03 -16.42 4.79
C THR A 80 0.02 -17.86 4.27
N LYS A 81 0.60 -18.11 3.08
CA LYS A 81 0.67 -19.45 2.49
C LYS A 81 1.59 -20.39 3.26
N ILE A 82 2.73 -19.89 3.76
CA ILE A 82 3.63 -20.67 4.62
C ILE A 82 2.90 -21.10 5.89
N LEU A 83 2.19 -20.17 6.54
CA LEU A 83 1.46 -20.46 7.77
C LEU A 83 0.34 -21.48 7.54
N TYR A 84 -0.39 -21.35 6.43
CA TYR A 84 -1.40 -22.33 6.02
C TYR A 84 -0.81 -23.73 5.84
N LEU A 85 0.28 -23.85 5.06
CA LEU A 85 0.94 -25.15 4.82
C LEU A 85 1.54 -25.75 6.09
N GLN A 86 2.03 -24.92 7.03
CA GLN A 86 2.51 -25.39 8.32
C GLN A 86 1.37 -25.98 9.17
N ASN A 87 0.19 -25.34 9.16
CA ASN A 87 -0.99 -25.85 9.87
C ASN A 87 -1.50 -27.17 9.25
N GLU A 88 -1.54 -27.27 7.91
CA GLU A 88 -1.88 -28.52 7.23
C GLU A 88 -0.91 -29.64 7.61
N ASN A 89 0.40 -29.36 7.63
CA ASN A 89 1.41 -30.36 7.98
C ASN A 89 1.28 -30.82 9.44
N GLN A 90 0.94 -29.91 10.37
CA GLN A 90 0.64 -30.27 11.77
C GLN A 90 -0.58 -31.19 11.88
N GLN A 91 -1.65 -30.93 11.13
CA GLN A 91 -2.83 -31.81 11.10
C GLN A 91 -2.48 -33.18 10.54
N ILE A 92 -1.70 -33.27 9.45
CA ILE A 92 -1.26 -34.55 8.87
C ILE A 92 -0.47 -35.39 9.90
N LEU A 93 0.38 -34.75 10.72
CA LEU A 93 1.14 -35.42 11.78
C LEU A 93 0.26 -35.96 12.91
N LEU A 94 -0.86 -35.30 13.22
CA LEU A 94 -1.79 -35.73 14.27
C LEU A 94 -2.67 -36.91 13.83
N TYR A 95 -2.89 -37.10 12.53
CA TYR A 95 -3.90 -38.03 12.01
C TYR A 95 -3.37 -39.21 11.18
N SER A 96 -2.05 -39.37 10.96
CA SER A 96 -1.58 -40.38 10.00
C SER A 96 -0.36 -41.21 10.44
N GLU A 97 -0.54 -42.53 10.37
CA GLU A 97 0.52 -43.54 10.33
C GLU A 97 1.03 -43.81 8.88
N LYS A 98 0.47 -43.18 7.82
CA LYS A 98 0.76 -43.54 6.41
C LYS A 98 0.92 -42.39 5.38
N ASN A 99 0.93 -41.11 5.74
CA ASN A 99 0.93 -39.99 4.77
C ASN A 99 2.30 -39.35 4.46
N PHE A 100 3.37 -40.14 4.34
CA PHE A 100 4.73 -39.64 4.08
C PHE A 100 4.88 -38.80 2.79
N LYS A 101 4.15 -39.14 1.72
CA LYS A 101 4.21 -38.42 0.43
C LYS A 101 3.59 -37.02 0.47
N LEU A 102 2.55 -36.83 1.28
CA LEU A 102 1.88 -35.53 1.42
C LEU A 102 2.75 -34.57 2.23
N LYS A 103 3.37 -35.08 3.29
CA LYS A 103 4.33 -34.35 4.14
C LYS A 103 5.53 -33.82 3.34
N SER A 104 6.15 -34.66 2.50
CA SER A 104 7.31 -34.24 1.70
C SER A 104 6.96 -33.17 0.66
N PHE A 105 5.75 -33.23 0.08
CA PHE A 105 5.27 -32.19 -0.83
C PHE A 105 5.03 -30.84 -0.12
N THR A 106 4.41 -30.86 1.07
CA THR A 106 4.22 -29.64 1.87
C THR A 106 5.55 -29.03 2.32
N GLU A 107 6.52 -29.85 2.74
CA GLU A 107 7.85 -29.40 3.16
C GLU A 107 8.63 -28.76 2.00
N SER A 108 8.60 -29.38 0.81
CA SER A 108 9.19 -28.81 -0.40
C SER A 108 8.55 -27.47 -0.78
N SER A 109 7.22 -27.39 -0.72
CA SER A 109 6.47 -26.16 -0.99
C SER A 109 6.85 -25.04 -0.02
N ILE A 110 6.96 -25.34 1.28
CA ILE A 110 7.41 -24.40 2.31
C ILE A 110 8.84 -23.93 2.02
N PHE A 111 9.76 -24.84 1.68
CA PHE A 111 11.14 -24.50 1.34
C PHE A 111 11.23 -23.51 0.17
N HIS A 112 10.49 -23.77 -0.92
CA HIS A 112 10.45 -22.85 -2.07
C HIS A 112 9.89 -21.48 -1.70
N LEU A 113 8.83 -21.42 -0.90
CA LEU A 113 8.25 -20.16 -0.43
C LEU A 113 9.21 -19.36 0.47
N ILE A 114 9.95 -20.05 1.35
CA ILE A 114 10.99 -19.42 2.18
C ILE A 114 12.10 -18.83 1.31
N ASN A 115 12.58 -19.56 0.31
CA ASN A 115 13.60 -19.04 -0.61
C ASN A 115 13.10 -17.83 -1.40
N LYS A 116 11.86 -17.88 -1.91
CA LYS A 116 11.22 -16.74 -2.58
C LYS A 116 11.09 -15.53 -1.64
N LYS A 117 10.72 -15.75 -0.38
CA LYS A 117 10.67 -14.71 0.67
C LYS A 117 12.05 -14.06 0.88
N TYR A 118 13.11 -14.85 0.98
CA TYR A 118 14.48 -14.31 1.13
C TYR A 118 14.91 -13.49 -0.08
N PHE A 119 14.63 -13.97 -1.29
CA PHE A 119 14.89 -13.25 -2.53
C PHE A 119 14.22 -11.87 -2.52
N PHE A 120 12.92 -11.81 -2.19
CA PHE A 120 12.20 -10.55 -2.13
C PHE A 120 12.67 -9.61 -1.02
N LYS A 121 13.00 -10.13 0.16
CA LYS A 121 13.61 -9.31 1.22
C LYS A 121 14.94 -8.69 0.78
N ARG A 122 15.76 -9.43 0.03
CA ARG A 122 16.99 -8.91 -0.55
C ARG A 122 16.70 -7.84 -1.60
N ARG A 123 15.76 -8.09 -2.51
CA ARG A 123 15.38 -7.13 -3.55
C ARG A 123 14.88 -5.80 -2.97
N ILE A 124 14.09 -5.83 -1.90
CA ILE A 124 13.67 -4.59 -1.19
C ILE A 124 14.88 -3.79 -0.69
N ARG A 125 15.90 -4.45 -0.13
CA ARG A 125 17.13 -3.77 0.33
C ARG A 125 17.88 -3.13 -0.85
N GLU A 126 17.96 -3.83 -1.97
CA GLU A 126 18.58 -3.30 -3.20
C GLU A 126 17.83 -2.08 -3.73
N ILE A 127 16.49 -2.14 -3.77
CA ILE A 127 15.62 -1.00 -4.14
C ILE A 127 15.89 0.21 -3.24
N LEU A 128 16.02 0.02 -1.93
CA LEU A 128 16.30 1.12 -0.98
C LEU A 128 17.66 1.78 -1.26
N LEU A 129 18.68 0.98 -1.58
CA LEU A 129 20.01 1.48 -1.93
C LEU A 129 19.99 2.24 -3.27
N GLU A 130 19.36 1.67 -4.30
CA GLU A 130 19.19 2.33 -5.61
C GLU A 130 18.44 3.65 -5.47
N LYS A 131 17.34 3.68 -4.72
CA LYS A 131 16.57 4.90 -4.48
C LYS A 131 17.43 5.98 -3.83
N LYS A 132 18.16 5.63 -2.77
CA LYS A 132 19.05 6.57 -2.07
C LYS A 132 20.15 7.11 -2.98
N PHE A 133 20.69 6.25 -3.85
CA PHE A 133 21.68 6.65 -4.85
C PHE A 133 21.10 7.66 -5.85
N LEU A 134 19.91 7.40 -6.40
CA LEU A 134 19.21 8.31 -7.32
C LEU A 134 18.86 9.65 -6.65
N GLU A 135 18.40 9.62 -5.39
CA GLU A 135 18.14 10.83 -4.61
C GLU A 135 19.40 11.68 -4.40
N ASN A 136 20.56 11.04 -4.19
CA ASN A 136 21.83 11.75 -4.08
C ASN A 136 22.25 12.36 -5.42
N GLN A 137 22.07 11.65 -6.54
CA GLN A 137 22.34 12.21 -7.87
C GLN A 137 21.49 13.44 -8.16
N ILE A 138 20.19 13.41 -7.81
CA ILE A 138 19.30 14.57 -7.93
C ILE A 138 19.82 15.73 -7.08
N LYS A 139 20.24 15.47 -5.83
CA LYS A 139 20.82 16.52 -4.96
C LYS A 139 22.09 17.13 -5.53
N GLU A 140 22.97 16.34 -6.15
CA GLU A 140 24.18 16.84 -6.80
C GLU A 140 23.86 17.75 -7.99
N ILE A 141 22.92 17.35 -8.85
CA ILE A 141 22.46 18.17 -9.98
C ILE A 141 21.90 19.52 -9.50
N LEU A 142 21.15 19.52 -8.39
CA LEU A 142 20.60 20.74 -7.81
C LEU A 142 21.69 21.62 -7.16
N LYS A 143 22.71 21.02 -6.51
CA LYS A 143 23.81 21.77 -5.87
C LYS A 143 24.78 22.40 -6.86
N PHE A 144 25.11 21.72 -7.96
CA PHE A 144 26.15 22.14 -8.90
C PHE A 144 25.85 23.49 -9.57
N ASN A 145 24.59 23.87 -9.71
CA ASN A 145 24.20 25.14 -10.34
C ASN A 145 24.00 26.30 -9.36
N ASN A 146 23.78 26.04 -8.05
CA ASN A 146 23.75 27.11 -7.05
C ASN A 146 25.13 27.74 -6.81
N GLN A 147 26.20 27.11 -7.31
CA GLN A 147 27.57 27.64 -7.29
C GLN A 147 27.95 28.39 -8.57
N ASN A 148 27.13 28.30 -9.63
CA ASN A 148 27.36 28.92 -10.95
C ASN A 148 26.44 30.14 -11.20
N ILE A 149 25.77 30.63 -10.15
CA ILE A 149 25.02 31.90 -10.11
C ILE A 149 25.76 32.81 -9.14
#